data_AF-A0A0X7K8M1-F1
#
_entry.id   AF-A0A0X7K8M1-F1
#
_cell.length_a   1.000
_cell.length_b   1.000
_cell.length_c   1.000
_cell.angle_alpha   90.00
_cell.angle_beta   90.00
_cell.angle_gamma   90.00
#
_symmetry.space_group_name_H-M   'P 1'
#
loop_
_entity.id
_entity.type
_entity.pdbx_description
1 polymer ?
#
loop_
_entity_poly.entity_id
_entity_poly.type
_entity_poly.pdbx_seq_one_letter_code
_entity_poly.pdbx_strand_id
1 'polypeptide(L)'
;MDHVQRFGIEEEYFITDLHSRRMLAEPSAEVLAVCREAIGEGFSYEMFQGQVEVASPVFTDTAEAAAYLGRVRRELSQALAEHGLGFICSGAHPLADWQAQRATPQAHFQRLFEEFQSVAQRSVLSGLHVHAEIPVGVDRIAVLNEVLPGLPMLLALSVSSPLWQGQPNGYCSYRQVLCDEWPRMGIPEYLPDEPSFERYLNMLKRSGALADDANVWWGCRPSSSYPTLELRMTDACPRLSDALALAGLFRVMIKHACQLPTPGSQYSLEQHWLLKENRIQARRWGRHARFVLAPDTEPVSLEQWLVLAQQEWGDTARAVGEEGVFEQIRQMLRDGTSAERQLRAFDAPGASALQRGQAVVDLLLEESCQRL
;
A
#
# COMPACT_ATOMS: atom_id res chain seq x y z
N MET A 1 1.92 16.75 -27.98
CA MET A 1 1.99 15.28 -27.91
C MET A 1 1.67 14.93 -26.48
N ASP A 2 0.71 14.04 -26.25
CA ASP A 2 0.32 13.65 -24.91
C ASP A 2 1.50 12.92 -24.24
N HIS A 3 1.99 13.44 -23.12
CA HIS A 3 3.12 12.86 -22.40
C HIS A 3 2.67 11.51 -21.81
N VAL A 4 3.40 10.43 -22.11
CA VAL A 4 3.18 9.11 -21.51
C VAL A 4 3.55 9.20 -20.04
N GLN A 5 2.61 8.90 -19.14
CA GLN A 5 2.83 9.01 -17.71
C GLN A 5 3.72 7.85 -17.23
N ARG A 6 4.89 8.18 -16.71
CA ARG A 6 5.79 7.20 -16.08
C ARG A 6 5.35 6.88 -14.66
N PHE A 7 5.63 5.65 -14.21
CA PHE A 7 5.27 5.22 -12.87
C PHE A 7 6.24 4.17 -12.33
N GLY A 8 6.20 3.93 -11.03
CA GLY A 8 6.95 2.87 -10.35
C GLY A 8 6.09 2.26 -9.25
N ILE A 9 6.38 1.01 -8.91
CA ILE A 9 5.71 0.24 -7.85
C ILE A 9 6.76 -0.26 -6.85
N GLU A 10 6.43 -0.19 -5.56
CA GLU A 10 7.17 -0.85 -4.49
C GLU A 10 6.28 -1.90 -3.81
N GLU A 11 6.79 -3.12 -3.67
CA GLU A 11 6.15 -4.19 -2.90
C GLU A 11 7.03 -4.61 -1.72
N GLU A 12 6.42 -4.76 -0.55
CA GLU A 12 7.10 -5.25 0.65
C GLU A 12 6.64 -6.67 0.98
N TYR A 13 7.59 -7.53 1.39
CA TYR A 13 7.34 -8.94 1.68
C TYR A 13 7.87 -9.35 3.04
N PHE A 14 7.11 -10.19 3.74
CA PHE A 14 7.59 -10.90 4.94
C PHE A 14 8.21 -12.23 4.55
N ILE A 15 9.44 -12.48 5.00
CA ILE A 15 10.10 -13.79 4.89
C ILE A 15 9.50 -14.74 5.94
N THR A 16 8.92 -15.84 5.49
CA THR A 16 8.12 -16.76 6.30
C THR A 16 8.72 -18.16 6.28
N ASP A 17 8.88 -18.76 7.46
CA ASP A 17 9.29 -20.15 7.61
C ASP A 17 8.15 -21.11 7.23
N LEU A 18 8.38 -22.01 6.27
CA LEU A 18 7.34 -22.91 5.77
C LEU A 18 6.97 -24.00 6.78
N HIS A 19 7.81 -24.27 7.78
CA HIS A 19 7.49 -25.25 8.81
C HIS A 19 6.54 -24.66 9.87
N SER A 20 6.94 -23.56 10.50
CA SER A 20 6.22 -22.92 11.61
C SER A 20 5.13 -21.94 11.16
N ARG A 21 5.17 -21.48 9.89
CA ARG A 21 4.30 -20.44 9.32
C ARG A 21 4.49 -19.08 9.99
N ARG A 22 5.67 -18.82 10.56
CA ARG A 22 6.00 -17.56 11.23
C ARG A 22 6.99 -16.76 10.40
N MET A 23 6.89 -15.44 10.53
CA MET A 23 7.89 -14.52 10.02
C MET A 23 9.24 -14.77 10.72
N LEU A 24 10.33 -14.77 9.95
CA LEU A 24 11.68 -14.82 10.50
C LEU A 24 12.05 -13.49 11.15
N ALA A 25 12.54 -13.54 12.40
CA ALA A 25 13.04 -12.34 13.07
C ALA A 25 14.43 -11.91 12.59
N GLU A 26 15.28 -12.88 12.28
CA GLU A 26 16.70 -12.70 11.94
C GLU A 26 17.09 -13.69 10.83
N PRO A 27 16.74 -13.40 9.55
CA PRO A 27 17.18 -14.22 8.42
C PRO A 27 18.72 -14.28 8.34
N SER A 28 19.26 -15.41 7.86
CA SER A 28 20.70 -15.53 7.67
C SER A 28 21.20 -14.62 6.54
N ALA A 29 22.50 -14.29 6.56
CA ALA A 29 23.13 -13.53 5.48
C ALA A 29 22.98 -14.23 4.11
N GLU A 30 22.97 -15.56 4.11
CA GLU A 30 22.73 -16.38 2.91
C GLU A 30 21.31 -16.19 2.37
N VAL A 31 20.29 -16.24 3.24
CA VAL A 31 18.89 -15.97 2.85
C VAL A 31 18.74 -14.57 2.26
N LEU A 32 19.35 -13.56 2.89
CA LEU A 32 19.31 -12.18 2.37
C LEU A 32 20.07 -12.04 1.04
N ALA A 33 21.14 -12.81 0.83
CA ALA A 33 21.89 -12.82 -0.42
C ALA A 33 21.05 -13.40 -1.58
N VAL A 34 20.35 -14.52 -1.35
CA VAL A 34 19.49 -15.11 -2.40
C VAL A 34 18.27 -14.23 -2.69
N CYS A 35 17.70 -13.55 -1.68
CA CYS A 35 16.67 -12.53 -1.92
C CYS A 35 17.17 -11.39 -2.81
N ARG A 36 18.39 -10.89 -2.53
CA ARG A 36 19.01 -9.84 -3.33
C ARG A 36 19.28 -10.28 -4.76
N GLU A 37 19.76 -11.51 -4.96
CA GLU A 37 19.99 -12.06 -6.29
C GLU A 37 18.70 -12.22 -7.08
N ALA A 38 17.65 -12.77 -6.45
CA ALA A 38 16.34 -12.97 -7.07
C ALA A 38 15.61 -11.66 -7.41
N ILE A 39 15.78 -10.61 -6.60
CA ILE A 39 15.16 -9.30 -6.86
C ILE A 39 16.02 -8.46 -7.82
N GLY A 40 17.34 -8.56 -7.75
CA GLY A 40 18.28 -7.78 -8.55
C GLY A 40 18.42 -6.33 -8.08
N GLU A 41 18.50 -5.39 -9.02
CA GLU A 41 18.73 -3.97 -8.75
C GLU A 41 17.61 -3.32 -7.91
N GLY A 42 16.41 -3.90 -7.92
CA GLY A 42 15.28 -3.42 -7.13
C GLY A 42 15.31 -3.83 -5.66
N PHE A 43 16.33 -4.55 -5.19
CA PHE A 43 16.38 -5.02 -3.81
C PHE A 43 16.65 -3.86 -2.85
N SER A 44 15.74 -3.69 -1.89
CA SER A 44 15.92 -2.81 -0.75
C SER A 44 15.69 -3.59 0.55
N TYR A 45 16.31 -3.09 1.63
CA TYR A 45 16.02 -3.57 2.97
C TYR A 45 14.85 -2.77 3.52
N GLU A 46 14.00 -3.43 4.29
CA GLU A 46 12.91 -2.78 5.02
C GLU A 46 13.25 -2.68 6.53
N MET A 47 12.40 -2.02 7.30
CA MET A 47 12.56 -1.69 8.71
C MET A 47 12.89 -2.89 9.60
N PHE A 48 12.37 -4.07 9.27
CA PHE A 48 12.68 -5.32 9.97
C PHE A 48 13.50 -6.26 9.10
N GLN A 49 14.42 -7.00 9.72
CA GLN A 49 15.31 -7.93 9.00
C GLN A 49 14.55 -9.04 8.27
N GLY A 50 13.41 -9.47 8.82
CA GLY A 50 12.50 -10.43 8.21
C GLY A 50 11.69 -9.90 7.05
N GLN A 51 11.94 -8.66 6.60
CA GLN A 51 11.27 -8.04 5.47
C GLN A 51 12.27 -7.66 4.38
N VAL A 52 11.80 -7.77 3.14
CA VAL A 52 12.50 -7.28 1.96
C VAL A 52 11.54 -6.45 1.14
N GLU A 53 12.08 -5.46 0.44
CA GLU A 53 11.33 -4.54 -0.41
C GLU A 53 11.83 -4.69 -1.85
N VAL A 54 10.88 -4.62 -2.79
CA VAL A 54 11.13 -4.57 -4.22
C VAL A 54 10.75 -3.21 -4.74
N ALA A 55 11.74 -2.37 -5.02
CA ALA A 55 11.56 -1.14 -5.78
C ALA A 55 11.70 -1.47 -7.28
N SER A 56 10.64 -1.27 -8.05
CA SER A 56 10.67 -1.54 -9.48
C SER A 56 11.42 -0.47 -10.30
N PRO A 57 11.85 -0.80 -11.53
CA PRO A 57 12.20 0.21 -12.52
C PRO A 57 11.03 1.15 -12.83
N VAL A 58 11.34 2.22 -13.56
CA VAL A 58 10.31 3.12 -14.08
C VAL A 58 9.64 2.49 -15.30
N PHE A 59 8.32 2.38 -15.25
CA PHE A 59 7.47 1.81 -16.30
C PHE A 59 6.72 2.89 -17.07
N THR A 60 6.28 2.53 -18.27
CA THR A 60 5.37 3.34 -19.10
C THR A 60 4.01 2.68 -19.34
N ASP A 61 3.92 1.37 -19.16
CA ASP A 61 2.66 0.61 -19.20
C ASP A 61 2.58 -0.49 -18.12
N THR A 62 1.36 -0.95 -17.83
CA THR A 62 1.11 -1.95 -16.78
C THR A 62 1.57 -3.36 -17.16
N ALA A 63 1.78 -3.66 -18.45
CA ALA A 63 2.28 -4.96 -18.87
C ALA A 63 3.78 -5.11 -18.53
N GLU A 64 4.56 -4.04 -18.63
CA GLU A 64 5.96 -4.00 -18.14
C GLU A 64 6.01 -4.29 -16.63
N ALA A 65 5.14 -3.62 -15.85
CA ALA A 65 5.04 -3.83 -14.41
C ALA A 65 4.65 -5.27 -14.05
N ALA A 66 3.64 -5.82 -14.75
CA ALA A 66 3.21 -7.21 -14.59
C ALA A 66 4.32 -8.22 -14.87
N ALA A 67 5.07 -8.02 -15.95
CA ALA A 67 6.18 -8.89 -16.32
C ALA A 67 7.32 -8.83 -15.29
N TYR A 68 7.68 -7.63 -14.85
CA TYR A 68 8.75 -7.42 -13.87
C TYR A 68 8.38 -8.01 -12.50
N LEU A 69 7.28 -7.58 -11.90
CA LEU A 69 6.88 -8.04 -10.56
C LEU A 69 6.55 -9.54 -10.57
N GLY A 70 5.92 -10.03 -11.64
CA GLY A 70 5.66 -11.45 -11.81
C GLY A 70 6.95 -12.27 -11.91
N ARG A 71 8.01 -11.74 -12.54
CA ARG A 71 9.33 -12.38 -12.55
C ARG A 71 9.95 -12.38 -11.16
N VAL A 72 10.01 -11.23 -10.50
CA VAL A 72 10.62 -11.09 -9.18
C VAL A 72 9.95 -12.02 -8.16
N ARG A 73 8.61 -12.03 -8.09
CA ARG A 73 7.86 -12.95 -7.20
C ARG A 73 8.17 -14.42 -7.47
N ARG A 74 8.32 -14.84 -8.74
CA ARG A 74 8.68 -16.23 -9.09
C ARG A 74 10.10 -16.57 -8.67
N GLU A 75 11.07 -15.72 -9.00
CA GLU A 75 12.48 -15.94 -8.69
C GLU A 75 12.71 -15.95 -7.17
N LEU A 76 12.07 -15.02 -6.45
CA LEU A 76 12.13 -14.96 -4.99
C LEU A 76 11.50 -16.21 -4.34
N SER A 77 10.35 -16.67 -4.86
CA SER A 77 9.70 -17.90 -4.39
C SER A 77 10.62 -19.12 -4.55
N GLN A 78 11.27 -19.26 -5.71
CA GLN A 78 12.19 -20.36 -5.99
C GLN A 78 13.41 -20.32 -5.07
N ALA A 79 14.04 -19.15 -4.94
CA ALA A 79 15.22 -18.96 -4.11
C ALA A 79 14.93 -19.27 -2.62
N LEU A 80 13.82 -18.76 -2.07
CA LEU A 80 13.47 -19.01 -0.67
C LEU A 80 13.11 -20.47 -0.38
N ALA A 81 12.49 -21.16 -1.34
CA ALA A 81 12.08 -22.55 -1.17
C ALA A 81 13.26 -23.50 -0.91
N GLU A 82 14.44 -23.21 -1.47
CA GLU A 82 15.68 -23.98 -1.23
C GLU A 82 16.13 -23.95 0.24
N HIS A 83 15.68 -22.94 0.99
CA HIS A 83 15.98 -22.77 2.41
C HIS A 83 14.80 -23.17 3.33
N GLY A 84 13.73 -23.77 2.78
CA GLY A 84 12.52 -24.08 3.55
C GLY A 84 11.70 -22.82 3.92
N LEU A 85 11.90 -21.74 3.18
CA LEU A 85 11.25 -20.45 3.39
C LEU A 85 10.31 -20.11 2.23
N GLY A 86 9.40 -19.18 2.46
CA GLY A 86 8.58 -18.52 1.46
C GLY A 86 8.41 -17.04 1.81
N PHE A 87 7.55 -16.35 1.08
CA PHE A 87 7.23 -14.95 1.38
C PHE A 87 5.73 -14.67 1.30
N ILE A 88 5.30 -13.67 2.05
CA ILE A 88 3.92 -13.17 2.03
C ILE A 88 3.91 -11.67 1.70
N CYS A 89 3.09 -11.28 0.72
CA CYS A 89 2.78 -9.89 0.41
C CYS A 89 1.41 -9.52 1.01
N SER A 90 1.38 -8.92 2.20
CA SER A 90 0.13 -8.67 2.94
C SER A 90 0.31 -7.49 3.89
N GLY A 91 -0.75 -6.78 4.27
CA GLY A 91 -0.67 -5.60 5.14
C GLY A 91 0.01 -5.87 6.48
N ALA A 92 -0.16 -7.08 6.99
CA ALA A 92 0.47 -7.61 8.19
C ALA A 92 0.64 -9.13 8.06
N HIS A 93 1.66 -9.67 8.72
CA HIS A 93 1.87 -11.11 8.78
C HIS A 93 0.96 -11.73 9.87
N PRO A 94 0.07 -12.70 9.55
CA PRO A 94 -0.93 -13.21 10.49
C PRO A 94 -0.37 -13.76 11.80
N LEU A 95 0.79 -14.44 11.73
CA LEU A 95 1.43 -15.15 12.85
C LEU A 95 2.76 -14.53 13.32
N ALA A 96 3.08 -13.30 12.91
CA ALA A 96 4.32 -12.67 13.36
C ALA A 96 4.27 -12.38 14.87
N ASP A 97 5.38 -12.67 15.55
CA ASP A 97 5.61 -12.19 16.90
C ASP A 97 6.38 -10.87 16.81
N TRP A 98 5.65 -9.76 16.86
CA TRP A 98 6.22 -8.41 16.71
C TRP A 98 7.29 -8.10 17.78
N GLN A 99 7.24 -8.73 18.96
CA GLN A 99 8.22 -8.51 20.03
C GLN A 99 9.56 -9.20 19.73
N ALA A 100 9.53 -10.27 18.95
CA ALA A 100 10.72 -11.00 18.55
C ALA A 100 11.42 -10.37 17.33
N GLN A 101 10.71 -9.56 16.53
CA GLN A 101 11.27 -8.99 15.30
C GLN A 101 12.42 -8.02 15.59
N ARG A 102 13.43 -8.03 14.72
CA ARG A 102 14.62 -7.17 14.85
C ARG A 102 14.64 -6.08 13.80
N ALA A 103 15.01 -4.88 14.23
CA ALA A 103 15.33 -3.79 13.34
C ALA A 103 16.46 -4.21 12.39
N THR A 104 16.34 -3.80 11.13
CA THR A 104 17.44 -3.91 10.17
C THR A 104 18.63 -3.09 10.69
N PRO A 105 19.87 -3.64 10.66
CA PRO A 105 21.06 -3.00 11.23
C PRO A 105 21.61 -1.90 10.31
N GLN A 106 20.75 -0.95 9.91
CA GLN A 106 21.12 0.26 9.20
C GLN A 106 20.79 1.48 10.05
N ALA A 107 21.65 2.49 9.99
CA ALA A 107 21.57 3.66 10.85
C ALA A 107 20.22 4.38 10.78
N HIS A 108 19.57 4.40 9.62
CA HIS A 108 18.28 5.08 9.48
C HIS A 108 17.15 4.34 10.21
N PHE A 109 17.07 3.01 10.07
CA PHE A 109 16.09 2.20 10.81
C PHE A 109 16.37 2.19 12.31
N GLN A 110 17.64 2.07 12.74
CA GLN A 110 18.00 2.10 14.16
C GLN A 110 17.53 3.40 14.83
N ARG A 111 17.69 4.55 14.16
CA ARG A 111 17.17 5.83 14.66
C ARG A 111 15.65 5.82 14.85
N LEU A 112 14.89 5.19 13.94
CA LEU A 112 13.43 5.08 14.09
C LEU A 112 13.06 4.28 15.34
N PHE A 113 13.75 3.17 15.62
CA PHE A 113 13.52 2.39 16.84
C PHE A 113 13.93 3.14 18.11
N GLU A 114 15.05 3.86 18.07
CA GLU A 114 15.49 4.71 19.17
C GLU A 114 14.54 5.88 19.45
N GLU A 115 13.97 6.48 18.41
CA GLU A 115 13.08 7.64 18.56
C GLU A 115 11.64 7.23 18.94
N PHE A 116 11.08 6.23 18.26
CA PHE A 116 9.65 5.87 18.37
C PHE A 116 9.38 4.61 19.21
N GLN A 117 10.43 3.90 19.63
CA GLN A 117 10.35 2.83 20.62
C GLN A 117 9.27 1.79 20.28
N SER A 118 8.28 1.60 21.15
CA SER A 118 7.20 0.62 20.97
C SER A 118 6.38 0.83 19.69
N VAL A 119 6.26 2.08 19.19
CA VAL A 119 5.55 2.35 17.93
C VAL A 119 6.31 1.72 16.77
N ALA A 120 7.62 1.92 16.69
CA ALA A 120 8.48 1.28 15.69
C ALA A 120 8.44 -0.25 15.83
N GLN A 121 8.63 -0.78 17.05
CA GLN A 121 8.68 -2.23 17.31
C GLN A 121 7.39 -2.96 16.93
N ARG A 122 6.21 -2.32 17.08
CA ARG A 122 4.92 -2.91 16.71
C ARG A 122 4.61 -2.84 15.21
N SER A 123 5.35 -2.04 14.45
CA SER A 123 5.02 -1.69 13.07
C SER A 123 5.49 -2.70 12.03
N VAL A 124 5.30 -3.99 12.32
CA VAL A 124 5.56 -5.11 11.41
C VAL A 124 4.47 -5.13 10.32
N LEU A 125 4.63 -4.23 9.34
CA LEU A 125 3.63 -3.85 8.37
C LEU A 125 4.22 -3.92 6.96
N SER A 126 3.39 -4.26 5.97
CA SER A 126 3.79 -4.17 4.57
C SER A 126 2.81 -3.39 3.69
N GLY A 127 3.32 -2.47 2.88
CA GLY A 127 2.57 -1.63 1.96
C GLY A 127 2.68 -2.04 0.49
N LEU A 128 1.74 -1.53 -0.30
CA LEU A 128 1.93 -1.32 -1.74
C LEU A 128 2.16 0.17 -1.93
N HIS A 129 3.29 0.56 -2.52
CA HIS A 129 3.53 1.95 -2.92
C HIS A 129 3.51 2.11 -4.43
N VAL A 130 2.93 3.21 -4.89
CA VAL A 130 2.84 3.51 -6.32
C VAL A 130 3.25 4.96 -6.55
N HIS A 131 4.33 5.15 -7.30
CA HIS A 131 4.78 6.43 -7.79
C HIS A 131 4.12 6.72 -9.14
N ALA A 132 3.46 7.86 -9.30
CA ALA A 132 2.93 8.32 -10.58
C ALA A 132 3.52 9.70 -10.90
N GLU A 133 4.12 9.83 -12.09
CA GLU A 133 4.75 11.05 -12.55
C GLU A 133 3.76 12.22 -12.69
N ILE A 134 4.20 13.38 -12.22
CA ILE A 134 3.54 14.67 -12.39
C ILE A 134 4.31 15.49 -13.43
N PRO A 135 3.64 16.01 -14.47
CA PRO A 135 4.30 16.82 -15.49
C PRO A 135 4.96 18.08 -14.91
N VAL A 136 6.05 18.52 -15.54
CA VAL A 136 6.75 19.76 -15.17
C VAL A 136 5.79 20.94 -15.25
N GLY A 137 5.78 21.77 -14.21
CA GLY A 137 4.94 22.97 -14.12
C GLY A 137 3.53 22.72 -13.58
N VAL A 138 3.16 21.47 -13.30
CA VAL A 138 1.93 21.13 -12.56
C VAL A 138 2.24 21.09 -11.07
N ASP A 139 1.46 21.83 -10.27
CA ASP A 139 1.58 21.84 -8.81
C ASP A 139 1.17 20.47 -8.23
N ARG A 140 2.12 19.79 -7.57
CA ARG A 140 1.89 18.44 -7.02
C ARG A 140 0.90 18.43 -5.85
N ILE A 141 0.78 19.52 -5.08
CA ILE A 141 -0.19 19.61 -3.98
C ILE A 141 -1.59 19.84 -4.53
N ALA A 142 -1.74 20.62 -5.60
CA ALA A 142 -3.02 20.78 -6.27
C ALA A 142 -3.52 19.43 -6.83
N VAL A 143 -2.65 18.65 -7.48
CA VAL A 143 -2.97 17.29 -7.92
C VAL A 143 -3.25 16.35 -6.74
N LEU A 144 -2.47 16.44 -5.65
CA LEU A 144 -2.70 15.65 -4.44
C LEU A 144 -4.10 15.91 -3.89
N ASN A 145 -4.50 17.18 -3.77
CA ASN A 145 -5.82 17.59 -3.29
C ASN A 145 -6.96 17.04 -4.17
N GLU A 146 -6.75 16.92 -5.48
CA GLU A 146 -7.73 16.31 -6.40
C GLU A 146 -7.89 14.81 -6.13
N VAL A 147 -6.80 14.08 -5.95
CA VAL A 147 -6.85 12.61 -5.83
C VAL A 147 -7.14 12.12 -4.40
N LEU A 148 -6.88 12.95 -3.40
CA LEU A 148 -7.01 12.61 -1.98
C LEU A 148 -8.39 12.03 -1.61
N PRO A 149 -9.53 12.64 -2.00
CA PRO A 149 -10.86 12.09 -1.72
C PRO A 149 -11.10 10.67 -2.26
N GLY A 150 -10.40 10.28 -3.33
CA GLY A 150 -10.52 8.94 -3.94
C GLY A 150 -9.71 7.85 -3.24
N LEU A 151 -8.68 8.18 -2.45
CA LEU A 151 -7.77 7.18 -1.88
C LEU A 151 -8.42 6.16 -0.93
N PRO A 152 -9.48 6.48 -0.14
CA PRO A 152 -10.18 5.48 0.65
C PRO A 152 -10.76 4.32 -0.18
N MET A 153 -11.10 4.54 -1.46
CA MET A 153 -11.50 3.47 -2.36
C MET A 153 -10.36 2.46 -2.55
N LEU A 154 -9.16 2.95 -2.87
CA LEU A 154 -7.97 2.10 -3.05
C LEU A 154 -7.64 1.35 -1.76
N LEU A 155 -7.73 2.02 -0.61
CA LEU A 155 -7.55 1.36 0.69
C LEU A 155 -8.58 0.22 0.88
N ALA A 156 -9.87 0.50 0.69
CA ALA A 156 -10.95 -0.46 0.88
C ALA A 156 -10.81 -1.71 -0.02
N LEU A 157 -10.23 -1.55 -1.21
CA LEU A 157 -9.91 -2.63 -2.14
C LEU A 157 -8.65 -3.41 -1.73
N SER A 158 -7.62 -2.72 -1.23
CA SER A 158 -6.32 -3.31 -0.88
C SER A 158 -6.30 -4.08 0.45
N VAL A 159 -7.30 -3.90 1.32
CA VAL A 159 -7.30 -4.43 2.69
C VAL A 159 -6.88 -5.90 2.78
N SER A 160 -5.81 -6.16 3.53
CA SER A 160 -5.19 -7.49 3.61
C SER A 160 -4.62 -7.81 4.99
N SER A 161 -5.00 -7.10 6.05
CA SER A 161 -4.46 -7.32 7.40
C SER A 161 -5.54 -7.53 8.48
N PRO A 162 -6.48 -8.48 8.31
CA PRO A 162 -7.54 -8.73 9.29
C PRO A 162 -7.10 -9.54 10.52
N LEU A 163 -5.93 -10.16 10.49
CA LEU A 163 -5.36 -10.90 11.61
C LEU A 163 -4.18 -10.16 12.23
N TRP A 164 -4.05 -10.25 13.54
CA TRP A 164 -2.88 -9.81 14.31
C TRP A 164 -2.60 -10.82 15.42
N GLN A 165 -1.35 -11.26 15.57
CA GLN A 165 -0.95 -12.29 16.55
C GLN A 165 -1.82 -13.56 16.50
N GLY A 166 -2.21 -13.98 15.30
CA GLY A 166 -3.00 -15.20 15.05
C GLY A 166 -4.48 -15.10 15.38
N GLN A 167 -5.01 -13.89 15.60
CA GLN A 167 -6.43 -13.67 15.87
C GLN A 167 -7.02 -12.58 14.97
N PRO A 168 -8.29 -12.68 14.58
CA PRO A 168 -9.02 -11.57 13.97
C PRO A 168 -8.99 -10.35 14.89
N ASN A 169 -8.51 -9.22 14.39
CA ASN A 169 -8.40 -7.97 15.16
C ASN A 169 -9.63 -7.06 15.01
N GLY A 170 -10.58 -7.45 14.15
CA GLY A 170 -11.79 -6.70 13.87
C GLY A 170 -11.63 -5.63 12.80
N TYR A 171 -10.45 -5.35 12.24
CA TYR A 171 -10.29 -4.47 11.09
C TYR A 171 -10.07 -5.30 9.82
N CYS A 172 -10.28 -4.69 8.65
CA CYS A 172 -9.87 -5.28 7.37
C CYS A 172 -8.42 -4.89 7.03
N SER A 173 -8.03 -3.66 7.37
CA SER A 173 -6.63 -3.18 7.37
C SER A 173 -6.24 -2.78 8.79
N TYR A 174 -5.55 -3.67 9.49
CA TYR A 174 -4.90 -3.35 10.76
C TYR A 174 -3.59 -2.59 10.56
N ARG A 175 -2.96 -2.72 9.38
CA ARG A 175 -1.83 -1.86 8.99
C ARG A 175 -2.17 -0.39 9.17
N GLN A 176 -3.30 0.06 8.62
CA GLN A 176 -3.72 1.45 8.75
C GLN A 176 -4.11 1.86 10.19
N VAL A 177 -4.37 0.92 11.08
CA VAL A 177 -4.56 1.20 12.52
C VAL A 177 -3.21 1.47 13.18
N LEU A 178 -2.21 0.61 12.94
CA LEU A 178 -0.86 0.79 13.48
C LEU A 178 -0.14 2.01 12.88
N CYS A 179 -0.41 2.33 11.61
CA CYS A 179 0.09 3.55 10.98
C CYS A 179 -0.33 4.83 11.73
N ASP A 180 -1.50 4.85 12.38
CA ASP A 180 -1.95 6.04 13.13
C ASP A 180 -1.17 6.27 14.43
N GLU A 181 -0.40 5.29 14.91
CA GLU A 181 0.49 5.47 16.07
C GLU A 181 1.74 6.29 15.71
N TRP A 182 2.08 6.39 14.41
CA TRP A 182 3.22 7.17 13.95
C TRP A 182 2.89 8.65 13.84
N PRO A 183 3.78 9.54 14.31
CA PRO A 183 3.58 10.97 14.11
C PRO A 183 3.68 11.30 12.62
N ARG A 184 2.71 12.10 12.12
CA ARG A 184 2.68 12.57 10.73
C ARG A 184 2.56 11.45 9.69
N MET A 185 2.09 10.27 10.10
CA MET A 185 1.66 9.20 9.19
C MET A 185 0.14 9.26 9.00
N GLY A 186 -0.34 8.87 7.82
CA GLY A 186 -1.78 8.87 7.50
C GLY A 186 -2.19 9.99 6.57
N ILE A 187 -3.32 10.66 6.82
CA ILE A 187 -3.87 11.63 5.86
C ILE A 187 -2.99 12.90 5.81
N PRO A 188 -2.60 13.39 4.62
CA PRO A 188 -1.92 14.68 4.46
C PRO A 188 -2.62 15.84 5.14
N GLU A 189 -1.85 16.83 5.59
CA GLU A 189 -2.44 18.09 6.04
C GLU A 189 -3.14 18.83 4.88
N TYR A 190 -4.19 19.58 5.20
CA TYR A 190 -4.84 20.44 4.22
C TYR A 190 -3.92 21.61 3.85
N LEU A 191 -3.38 21.59 2.62
CA LEU A 191 -2.47 22.60 2.09
C LEU A 191 -2.94 23.00 0.69
N PRO A 192 -2.99 24.31 0.35
CA PRO A 192 -3.56 24.74 -0.93
C PRO A 192 -2.62 24.54 -2.13
N ASP A 193 -1.31 24.53 -1.92
CA ASP A 193 -0.30 24.58 -3.00
C ASP A 193 1.10 24.11 -2.53
N GLU A 194 2.00 23.90 -3.49
CA GLU A 194 3.41 23.53 -3.21
C GLU A 194 4.14 24.53 -2.31
N PRO A 195 4.05 25.86 -2.49
CA PRO A 195 4.64 26.82 -1.56
C PRO A 195 4.18 26.65 -0.10
N SER A 196 2.92 26.25 0.12
CA SER A 196 2.40 25.98 1.46
C SER A 196 2.97 24.70 2.05
N PHE A 197 3.18 23.68 1.23
CA PHE A 197 3.89 22.47 1.62
C PHE A 197 5.35 22.76 1.98
N GLU A 198 6.06 23.55 1.20
CA GLU A 198 7.42 23.98 1.54
C GLU A 198 7.46 24.76 2.87
N ARG A 199 6.49 25.63 3.13
CA ARG A 199 6.38 26.32 4.42
C ARG A 199 6.13 25.36 5.58
N TYR A 200 5.28 24.35 5.37
CA TYR A 200 5.01 23.30 6.34
C TYR A 200 6.26 22.48 6.68
N LEU A 201 7.00 22.00 5.66
CA LEU A 201 8.26 21.26 5.85
C LEU A 201 9.30 22.10 6.60
N ASN A 202 9.48 23.35 6.18
CA ASN A 202 10.42 24.26 6.81
C ASN A 202 10.06 24.56 8.27
N MET A 203 8.77 24.62 8.61
CA MET A 203 8.33 24.76 10.00
C MET A 203 8.73 23.53 10.84
N LEU A 204 8.50 22.32 10.33
CA LEU A 204 8.84 21.09 11.04
C LEU A 204 10.35 20.89 11.20
N LYS A 205 11.14 21.24 10.18
CA LYS A 205 12.61 21.23 10.26
C LYS A 205 13.12 22.21 11.32
N ARG A 206 12.59 23.44 11.35
CA ARG A 206 13.00 24.45 12.33
C ARG A 206 12.67 24.06 13.78
N SER A 207 11.58 23.32 14.00
CA SER A 207 11.24 22.85 15.33
C SER A 207 12.00 21.58 15.75
N GLY A 208 12.79 20.98 14.85
CA GLY A 208 13.45 19.70 15.07
C GLY A 208 12.49 18.50 15.03
N ALA A 209 11.23 18.70 14.65
CA ALA A 209 10.23 17.62 14.55
C ALA A 209 10.42 16.74 13.30
N LEU A 210 11.21 17.20 12.34
CA LEU A 210 11.50 16.51 11.09
C LEU A 210 12.99 16.63 10.76
N ALA A 211 13.70 15.50 10.75
CA ALA A 211 15.12 15.45 10.40
C ALA A 211 15.37 15.47 8.88
N ASP A 212 14.46 14.88 8.10
CA ASP A 212 14.53 14.73 6.65
C ASP A 212 13.11 14.81 6.07
N ASP A 213 12.95 15.36 4.87
CA ASP A 213 11.67 15.41 4.14
C ASP A 213 11.09 14.02 3.87
N ALA A 214 11.96 13.01 3.75
CA ALA A 214 11.55 11.61 3.62
C ALA A 214 10.73 11.09 4.83
N ASN A 215 10.78 11.78 5.98
CA ASN A 215 10.09 11.40 7.21
C ASN A 215 8.66 11.99 7.32
N VAL A 216 8.11 12.51 6.22
CA VAL A 216 6.67 12.76 6.09
C VAL A 216 6.00 11.50 5.54
N TRP A 217 5.35 10.73 6.42
CA TRP A 217 4.79 9.42 6.10
C TRP A 217 3.31 9.48 5.71
N TRP A 218 2.92 10.48 4.94
CA TRP A 218 1.54 10.57 4.48
C TRP A 218 1.16 9.40 3.57
N GLY A 219 -0.12 9.02 3.61
CA GLY A 219 -0.72 7.96 2.79
C GLY A 219 -0.78 8.31 1.30
N CYS A 220 -0.56 9.57 0.94
CA CYS A 220 -0.08 9.97 -0.38
C CYS A 220 0.77 11.23 -0.23
N ARG A 221 1.90 11.33 -0.93
CA ARG A 221 2.82 12.47 -0.77
C ARG A 221 3.54 12.85 -2.05
N PRO A 222 4.00 14.10 -2.19
CA PRO A 222 5.04 14.44 -3.15
C PRO A 222 6.33 13.70 -2.80
N SER A 223 6.89 12.97 -3.76
CA SER A 223 8.21 12.35 -3.56
C SER A 223 9.29 13.44 -3.48
N SER A 224 10.23 13.26 -2.54
CA SER A 224 11.42 14.11 -2.42
C SER A 224 12.47 13.79 -3.47
N SER A 225 12.46 12.57 -4.01
CA SER A 225 13.49 12.07 -4.94
C SER A 225 13.04 12.09 -6.39
N TYR A 226 11.73 12.03 -6.63
CA TYR A 226 11.15 11.91 -7.97
C TYR A 226 10.05 12.95 -8.20
N PRO A 227 9.82 13.38 -9.45
CA PRO A 227 8.73 14.29 -9.81
C PRO A 227 7.39 13.55 -9.83
N THR A 228 7.04 12.89 -8.73
CA THR A 228 5.87 12.00 -8.62
C THR A 228 5.04 12.34 -7.41
N LEU A 229 3.76 11.95 -7.44
CA LEU A 229 3.02 11.63 -6.23
C LEU A 229 3.15 10.14 -5.93
N GLU A 230 3.27 9.82 -4.66
CA GLU A 230 3.52 8.47 -4.15
C GLU A 230 2.36 8.04 -3.27
N LEU A 231 1.58 7.05 -3.71
CA LEU A 231 0.54 6.38 -2.93
C LEU A 231 1.19 5.47 -1.89
N ARG A 232 0.79 5.59 -0.62
CA ARG A 232 1.28 4.75 0.50
C ARG A 232 0.17 4.23 1.43
N MET A 233 -1.08 4.63 1.18
CA MET A 233 -2.23 4.31 2.03
C MET A 233 -2.64 2.83 1.93
N THR A 234 -2.39 2.19 0.80
CA THR A 234 -2.80 0.81 0.50
C THR A 234 -2.01 -0.22 1.30
N ASP A 235 -2.67 -1.30 1.71
CA ASP A 235 -1.97 -2.48 2.22
C ASP A 235 -1.24 -3.18 1.06
N ALA A 236 -0.19 -3.95 1.39
CA ALA A 236 0.41 -4.88 0.43
C ALA A 236 -0.63 -5.91 -0.06
N CYS A 237 -0.52 -6.31 -1.33
CA CYS A 237 -1.52 -7.13 -2.00
C CYS A 237 -1.00 -8.55 -2.25
N PRO A 238 -1.65 -9.60 -1.70
CA PRO A 238 -1.20 -10.97 -1.92
C PRO A 238 -1.22 -11.34 -3.39
N ARG A 239 -2.29 -11.00 -4.12
CA ARG A 239 -2.36 -11.24 -5.57
C ARG A 239 -1.74 -10.09 -6.34
N LEU A 240 -0.85 -10.41 -7.27
CA LEU A 240 -0.24 -9.40 -8.15
C LEU A 240 -1.27 -8.68 -9.03
N SER A 241 -2.33 -9.37 -9.45
CA SER A 241 -3.42 -8.76 -10.22
C SER A 241 -4.09 -7.60 -9.48
N ASP A 242 -4.25 -7.76 -8.15
CA ASP A 242 -4.88 -6.75 -7.31
C ASP A 242 -3.96 -5.52 -7.18
N ALA A 243 -2.65 -5.74 -7.00
CA ALA A 243 -1.65 -4.66 -6.98
C ALA A 243 -1.63 -3.86 -8.29
N LEU A 244 -1.65 -4.54 -9.43
CA LEU A 244 -1.64 -3.90 -10.75
C LEU A 244 -2.91 -3.11 -11.03
N ALA A 245 -4.08 -3.63 -10.66
CA ALA A 245 -5.35 -2.92 -10.81
C ALA A 245 -5.38 -1.63 -9.96
N LEU A 246 -4.86 -1.67 -8.74
CA LEU A 246 -4.74 -0.50 -7.87
C LEU A 246 -3.74 0.52 -8.41
N ALA A 247 -2.59 0.08 -8.90
CA ALA A 247 -1.60 0.95 -9.54
C ALA A 247 -2.16 1.61 -10.80
N GLY A 248 -2.87 0.85 -11.65
CA GLY A 248 -3.56 1.35 -12.84
C GLY A 248 -4.60 2.41 -12.49
N LEU A 249 -5.44 2.17 -11.47
CA LEU A 249 -6.46 3.14 -11.06
C LEU A 249 -5.82 4.42 -10.50
N PHE A 250 -4.78 4.30 -9.68
CA PHE A 250 -4.06 5.47 -9.16
C PHE A 250 -3.44 6.30 -10.30
N ARG A 251 -2.82 5.65 -11.30
CA ARG A 251 -2.30 6.33 -12.50
C ARG A 251 -3.41 7.09 -13.25
N VAL A 252 -4.56 6.45 -13.45
CA VAL A 252 -5.75 7.07 -14.05
C VAL A 252 -6.19 8.31 -13.28
N MET A 253 -6.28 8.23 -11.95
CA MET A 253 -6.63 9.37 -11.09
C MET A 253 -5.63 10.53 -11.26
N ILE A 254 -4.34 10.22 -11.25
CA ILE A 254 -3.28 11.23 -11.38
C ILE A 254 -3.30 11.87 -12.77
N LYS A 255 -3.44 11.08 -13.84
CA LYS A 255 -3.52 11.61 -15.20
C LYS A 255 -4.74 12.52 -15.35
N HIS A 256 -5.90 12.09 -14.83
CA HIS A 256 -7.13 12.88 -14.87
C HIS A 256 -6.93 14.22 -14.16
N ALA A 257 -6.42 14.19 -12.94
CA ALA A 257 -6.13 15.38 -12.16
C ALA A 257 -5.16 16.34 -12.88
N CYS A 258 -4.10 15.81 -13.50
CA CYS A 258 -3.14 16.64 -14.28
C CYS A 258 -3.75 17.27 -15.54
N GLN A 259 -4.88 16.76 -16.06
CA GLN A 259 -5.59 17.31 -17.21
C GLN A 259 -6.60 18.39 -16.82
N LEU A 260 -6.94 18.51 -15.54
CA LEU A 260 -7.82 19.57 -15.06
C LEU A 260 -7.12 20.93 -15.14
N PRO A 261 -7.82 22.01 -15.53
CA PRO A 261 -7.25 23.36 -15.51
C PRO A 261 -6.85 23.84 -14.12
N THR A 262 -7.58 23.39 -13.09
CA THR A 262 -7.41 23.77 -11.69
C THR A 262 -7.62 22.54 -10.78
N PRO A 263 -6.66 21.60 -10.74
CA PRO A 263 -6.78 20.42 -9.89
C PRO A 263 -6.90 20.79 -8.42
N GLY A 264 -7.70 20.05 -7.67
CA GLY A 264 -7.93 20.24 -6.24
C GLY A 264 -8.81 21.45 -5.91
N SER A 265 -9.34 22.16 -6.92
CA SER A 265 -10.15 23.38 -6.72
C SER A 265 -11.44 23.15 -5.93
N GLN A 266 -11.94 21.91 -5.88
CA GLN A 266 -13.10 21.51 -5.08
C GLN A 266 -12.71 20.92 -3.72
N TYR A 267 -11.42 20.73 -3.45
CA TYR A 267 -10.96 20.18 -2.18
C TYR A 267 -11.08 21.24 -1.09
N SER A 268 -11.93 20.96 -0.11
CA SER A 268 -12.25 21.84 1.01
C SER A 268 -11.93 21.20 2.36
N LEU A 269 -12.03 21.96 3.44
CA LEU A 269 -11.92 21.40 4.80
C LEU A 269 -13.00 20.34 5.09
N GLU A 270 -14.20 20.50 4.55
CA GLU A 270 -15.27 19.51 4.69
C GLU A 270 -14.92 18.22 3.93
N GLN A 271 -14.40 18.33 2.70
CA GLN A 271 -13.88 17.17 1.96
C GLN A 271 -12.73 16.48 2.70
N HIS A 272 -11.89 17.26 3.38
CA HIS A 272 -10.84 16.72 4.23
C HIS A 272 -11.39 15.97 5.47
N TRP A 273 -12.52 16.40 6.06
CA TRP A 273 -13.21 15.63 7.10
C TRP A 273 -13.81 14.33 6.56
N LEU A 274 -14.44 14.38 5.38
CA LEU A 274 -14.99 13.20 4.71
C LEU A 274 -13.88 12.19 4.37
N LEU A 275 -12.72 12.66 3.91
CA LEU A 275 -11.55 11.82 3.69
C LEU A 275 -11.14 11.05 4.96
N LYS A 276 -11.12 11.73 6.12
CA LYS A 276 -10.82 11.10 7.42
C LYS A 276 -11.83 10.02 7.77
N GLU A 277 -13.11 10.32 7.64
CA GLU A 277 -14.18 9.36 7.92
C GLU A 277 -14.14 8.17 6.94
N ASN A 278 -14.05 8.45 5.64
CA ASN A 278 -13.99 7.41 4.61
C ASN A 278 -12.76 6.50 4.76
N ARG A 279 -11.61 7.01 5.22
CA ARG A 279 -10.45 6.17 5.56
C ARG A 279 -10.75 5.22 6.73
N ILE A 280 -11.47 5.69 7.76
CA ILE A 280 -11.93 4.85 8.88
C ILE A 280 -12.88 3.77 8.36
N GLN A 281 -13.84 4.16 7.52
CA GLN A 281 -14.78 3.24 6.86
C GLN A 281 -14.04 2.17 6.03
N ALA A 282 -13.08 2.58 5.20
CA ALA A 282 -12.28 1.68 4.38
C ALA A 282 -11.49 0.66 5.23
N ARG A 283 -10.72 1.11 6.22
CA ARG A 283 -9.86 0.20 7.00
C ARG A 283 -10.62 -0.79 7.86
N ARG A 284 -11.81 -0.42 8.35
CA ARG A 284 -12.54 -1.25 9.32
C ARG A 284 -13.55 -2.17 8.65
N TRP A 285 -14.16 -1.78 7.53
CA TRP A 285 -15.20 -2.57 6.84
C TRP A 285 -14.84 -2.98 5.41
N GLY A 286 -13.72 -2.50 4.86
CA GLY A 286 -13.27 -2.88 3.51
C GLY A 286 -14.34 -2.57 2.46
N ARG A 287 -14.64 -3.53 1.58
CA ARG A 287 -15.68 -3.36 0.56
C ARG A 287 -17.11 -3.22 1.09
N HIS A 288 -17.37 -3.65 2.33
CA HIS A 288 -18.69 -3.55 2.96
C HIS A 288 -18.93 -2.18 3.62
N ALA A 289 -17.95 -1.30 3.54
CA ALA A 289 -18.03 0.06 4.06
C ALA A 289 -19.08 0.91 3.32
N ARG A 290 -19.47 2.01 3.97
CA ARG A 290 -20.36 3.03 3.40
C ARG A 290 -19.60 4.34 3.37
N PHE A 291 -19.60 5.01 2.22
CA PHE A 291 -18.76 6.18 1.95
C PHE A 291 -19.61 7.41 1.67
N VAL A 292 -19.20 8.56 2.21
CA VAL A 292 -19.85 9.85 1.93
C VAL A 292 -18.94 10.65 1.03
N LEU A 293 -19.37 10.92 -0.21
CA LEU A 293 -18.52 11.52 -1.25
C LEU A 293 -18.65 13.03 -1.34
N ALA A 294 -19.74 13.59 -0.82
CA ALA A 294 -19.95 15.03 -0.75
C ALA A 294 -20.74 15.40 0.52
N PRO A 295 -20.58 16.64 1.01
CA PRO A 295 -21.41 17.16 2.10
C PRO A 295 -22.90 16.97 1.80
N ASP A 296 -23.69 16.66 2.83
CA ASP A 296 -25.15 16.50 2.75
C ASP A 296 -25.66 15.41 1.78
N THR A 297 -24.82 14.43 1.44
CA THR A 297 -25.22 13.27 0.63
C THR A 297 -25.35 11.99 1.46
N GLU A 298 -26.21 11.08 0.99
CA GLU A 298 -26.35 9.76 1.60
C GLU A 298 -25.12 8.88 1.33
N PRO A 299 -24.72 8.02 2.30
CA PRO A 299 -23.60 7.12 2.08
C PRO A 299 -23.84 6.09 0.97
N VAL A 300 -22.86 5.91 0.09
CA VAL A 300 -22.87 4.94 -1.01
C VAL A 300 -22.05 3.69 -0.68
N SER A 301 -22.34 2.57 -1.35
CA SER A 301 -21.48 1.37 -1.30
C SER A 301 -20.23 1.55 -2.17
N LEU A 302 -19.24 0.67 -1.99
CA LEU A 302 -18.03 0.68 -2.83
C LEU A 302 -18.35 0.43 -4.32
N GLU A 303 -19.33 -0.44 -4.61
CA GLU A 303 -19.78 -0.71 -5.98
C GLU A 303 -20.42 0.53 -6.63
N GLN A 304 -21.24 1.26 -5.88
CA GLN A 304 -21.84 2.52 -6.35
C GLN A 304 -20.77 3.58 -6.59
N TRP A 305 -19.80 3.69 -5.67
CA TRP A 305 -18.66 4.59 -5.84
C TRP A 305 -17.83 4.24 -7.07
N LEU A 306 -17.59 2.95 -7.34
CA LEU A 306 -16.88 2.49 -8.54
C LEU A 306 -17.61 2.87 -9.84
N VAL A 307 -18.95 2.84 -9.84
CA VAL A 307 -19.74 3.30 -10.99
C VAL A 307 -19.52 4.79 -11.24
N LEU A 308 -19.56 5.62 -10.18
CA LEU A 308 -19.31 7.06 -10.29
C LEU A 308 -17.87 7.34 -10.77
N ALA A 309 -16.89 6.64 -10.20
CA ALA A 309 -15.49 6.75 -10.60
C ALA A 309 -15.26 6.35 -12.07
N GLN A 310 -15.96 5.32 -12.57
CA GLN A 310 -15.89 4.99 -14.00
C GLN A 310 -16.52 6.06 -14.89
N GLN A 311 -17.60 6.70 -14.46
CA GLN A 311 -18.20 7.79 -15.21
C GLN A 311 -17.25 8.99 -15.30
N GLU A 312 -16.54 9.27 -14.21
CA GLU A 312 -15.62 10.39 -14.13
C GLU A 312 -14.29 10.14 -14.86
N TRP A 313 -13.68 8.97 -14.66
CA TRP A 313 -12.32 8.69 -15.12
C TRP A 313 -12.24 7.68 -16.27
N GLY A 314 -13.37 7.16 -16.76
CA GLY A 314 -13.41 6.14 -17.83
C GLY A 314 -12.77 6.60 -19.14
N ASP A 315 -12.95 7.88 -19.50
CA ASP A 315 -12.31 8.46 -20.69
C ASP A 315 -10.80 8.59 -20.52
N THR A 316 -10.35 9.03 -19.35
CA THR A 316 -8.93 9.06 -19.00
C THR A 316 -8.33 7.66 -19.06
N ALA A 317 -9.00 6.65 -18.49
CA ALA A 317 -8.53 5.27 -18.48
C ALA A 317 -8.30 4.76 -19.91
N ARG A 318 -9.24 4.99 -20.83
CA ARG A 318 -9.06 4.66 -22.26
C ARG A 318 -7.90 5.42 -22.89
N ALA A 319 -7.74 6.70 -22.57
CA ALA A 319 -6.66 7.52 -23.13
C ALA A 319 -5.26 7.08 -22.69
N VAL A 320 -5.12 6.46 -21.51
CA VAL A 320 -3.84 5.95 -20.99
C VAL A 320 -3.64 4.44 -21.18
N GLY A 321 -4.57 3.76 -21.87
CA GLY A 321 -4.48 2.30 -22.11
C GLY A 321 -4.83 1.44 -20.89
N GLU A 322 -5.56 2.00 -19.92
CA GLU A 322 -6.03 1.33 -18.70
C GLU A 322 -7.55 1.05 -18.75
N GLU A 323 -8.14 0.90 -19.95
CA GLU A 323 -9.59 0.70 -20.11
C GLU A 323 -10.17 -0.50 -19.34
N GLY A 324 -9.34 -1.51 -19.05
CA GLY A 324 -9.72 -2.70 -18.30
C GLY A 324 -9.80 -2.50 -16.79
N VAL A 325 -9.27 -1.40 -16.24
CA VAL A 325 -9.04 -1.25 -14.79
C VAL A 325 -10.34 -1.35 -13.97
N PHE A 326 -11.43 -0.77 -14.45
CA PHE A 326 -12.72 -0.82 -13.76
C PHE A 326 -13.33 -2.23 -13.76
N GLU A 327 -13.12 -3.00 -14.83
CA GLU A 327 -13.59 -4.38 -14.88
C GLU A 327 -12.75 -5.29 -13.99
N GLN A 328 -11.43 -5.08 -13.94
CA GLN A 328 -10.54 -5.76 -13.00
C GLN A 328 -10.96 -5.52 -11.55
N ILE A 329 -11.27 -4.27 -11.19
CA ILE A 329 -11.75 -3.95 -9.83
C ILE A 329 -13.12 -4.58 -9.55
N ARG A 330 -14.04 -4.62 -10.53
CA ARG A 330 -15.30 -5.38 -10.37
C ARG A 330 -15.06 -6.87 -10.15
N GLN A 331 -14.05 -7.44 -10.80
CA GLN A 331 -13.65 -8.82 -10.57
C GLN A 331 -13.11 -8.99 -9.14
N MET A 332 -12.25 -8.09 -8.66
CA MET A 332 -11.78 -8.10 -7.26
C MET A 332 -12.93 -8.06 -6.26
N LEU A 333 -13.95 -7.21 -6.49
CA LEU A 333 -15.13 -7.13 -5.62
C LEU A 333 -15.97 -8.41 -5.63
N ARG A 334 -16.07 -9.09 -6.78
CA ARG A 334 -16.77 -10.39 -6.91
C ARG A 334 -16.04 -11.51 -6.19
N ASP A 335 -14.71 -11.55 -6.28
CA ASP A 335 -13.88 -12.58 -5.65
C ASP A 335 -13.73 -12.37 -4.13
N GLY A 336 -14.02 -11.15 -3.67
CA GLY A 336 -13.84 -10.69 -2.30
C GLY A 336 -12.41 -10.22 -2.05
N THR A 337 -12.22 -9.28 -1.12
CA THR A 337 -10.89 -8.74 -0.79
C THR A 337 -10.00 -9.79 -0.12
N SER A 338 -8.69 -9.54 -0.07
CA SER A 338 -7.74 -10.38 0.69
C SER A 338 -8.22 -10.58 2.13
N ALA A 339 -8.68 -9.51 2.80
CA ALA A 339 -9.19 -9.62 4.16
C ALA A 339 -10.35 -10.63 4.29
N GLU A 340 -11.31 -10.64 3.36
CA GLU A 340 -12.41 -11.62 3.37
C GLU A 340 -11.93 -13.04 3.09
N ARG A 341 -10.96 -13.22 2.19
CA ARG A 341 -10.37 -14.54 1.91
C ARG A 341 -9.63 -15.10 3.11
N GLN A 342 -8.85 -14.25 3.80
CA GLN A 342 -8.16 -14.63 5.04
C GLN A 342 -9.14 -14.97 6.16
N LEU A 343 -10.19 -14.18 6.38
CA LEU A 343 -11.20 -14.47 7.39
C LEU A 343 -11.96 -15.78 7.09
N ARG A 344 -12.24 -16.07 5.81
CA ARG A 344 -12.81 -17.36 5.38
C ARG A 344 -11.85 -18.52 5.64
N ALA A 345 -10.56 -18.38 5.33
CA ALA A 345 -9.57 -19.41 5.61
C ALA A 345 -9.37 -19.64 7.12
N PHE A 346 -9.54 -18.59 7.92
CA PHE A 346 -9.52 -18.68 9.38
C PHE A 346 -10.76 -19.40 9.92
N ASP A 347 -11.92 -19.32 9.25
CA ASP A 347 -13.15 -19.97 9.68
C ASP A 347 -13.13 -21.49 9.36
N ALA A 348 -12.32 -22.23 10.13
CA ALA A 348 -12.23 -23.68 10.05
C ALA A 348 -12.72 -24.32 11.38
N PRO A 349 -13.99 -24.77 11.44
CA PRO A 349 -14.56 -25.41 12.62
C PRO A 349 -13.74 -26.64 13.07
N GLY A 350 -13.50 -26.77 14.37
CA GLY A 350 -12.77 -27.91 14.96
C GLY A 350 -11.24 -27.80 14.90
N ALA A 351 -10.69 -26.80 14.21
CA ALA A 351 -9.25 -26.51 14.23
C ALA A 351 -8.86 -25.61 15.42
N SER A 352 -7.67 -25.83 15.98
CA SER A 352 -7.09 -24.92 16.98
C SER A 352 -6.85 -23.53 16.40
N ALA A 353 -6.71 -22.51 17.26
CA ALA A 353 -6.38 -21.15 16.80
C ALA A 353 -5.08 -21.10 15.97
N LEU A 354 -4.07 -21.89 16.36
CA LEU A 354 -2.81 -21.98 15.61
C LEU A 354 -3.04 -22.55 14.22
N GLN A 355 -3.75 -23.67 14.10
CA GLN A 355 -4.05 -24.29 12.80
C GLN A 355 -4.85 -23.36 11.88
N ARG A 356 -5.80 -22.61 12.43
CA ARG A 356 -6.56 -21.60 11.67
C ARG A 356 -5.65 -20.48 11.17
N GLY A 357 -4.75 -19.97 12.01
CA GLY A 357 -3.76 -18.98 11.59
C GLY A 357 -2.78 -19.52 10.54
N GLN A 358 -2.37 -20.79 10.65
CA GLN A 358 -1.51 -21.46 9.67
C GLN A 358 -2.20 -21.59 8.31
N ALA A 359 -3.50 -21.93 8.29
CA ALA A 359 -4.28 -21.96 7.05
C ALA A 359 -4.34 -20.60 6.35
N VAL A 360 -4.42 -19.50 7.11
CA VAL A 360 -4.34 -18.13 6.55
C VAL A 360 -2.96 -17.86 5.96
N VAL A 361 -1.88 -18.28 6.63
CA VAL A 361 -0.51 -18.13 6.12
C VAL A 361 -0.32 -18.95 4.84
N ASP A 362 -0.81 -20.20 4.81
CA ASP A 362 -0.72 -21.07 3.63
C ASP A 362 -1.47 -20.46 2.43
N LEU A 363 -2.67 -19.90 2.63
CA LEU A 363 -3.38 -19.13 1.60
C LEU A 363 -2.54 -17.96 1.06
N LEU A 364 -1.92 -17.19 1.96
CA LEU A 364 -1.15 -16.02 1.58
C LEU A 364 0.15 -16.37 0.85
N LEU A 365 0.80 -17.48 1.23
CA LEU A 365 1.95 -18.02 0.51
C LEU A 365 1.57 -18.41 -0.93
N GLU A 366 0.41 -19.06 -1.10
CA GLU A 366 -0.13 -19.43 -2.41
C GLU A 366 -0.44 -18.20 -3.27
N GLU A 367 -1.22 -17.25 -2.74
CA GLU A 367 -1.60 -16.04 -3.48
C GLU A 367 -0.39 -15.16 -3.84
N SER A 368 0.59 -15.06 -2.94
CA SER A 368 1.82 -14.26 -3.16
C SER A 368 2.67 -14.81 -4.31
N CYS A 369 2.63 -16.13 -4.53
CA CYS A 369 3.38 -16.83 -5.58
C CYS A 369 2.55 -17.13 -6.84
N GLN A 370 1.27 -16.78 -6.85
CA GLN A 370 0.37 -17.08 -7.96
C GLN A 370 0.83 -16.38 -9.25
N ARG A 371 0.82 -17.11 -10.36
CA ARG A 371 1.13 -16.57 -11.69
C ARG A 371 -0.09 -15.80 -12.22
N LEU A 372 0.16 -14.66 -12.87
CA LEU A 372 -0.86 -13.92 -13.64
C LEU A 372 -1.40 -14.75 -14.80
#